data_AF-A0AAV5VPY5-F1
#
_entry.id   AF-A0AAV5VPY5-F1
#
_cell.length_a   1.000
_cell.length_b   1.000
_cell.length_c   1.000
_cell.angle_alpha   90.00
_cell.angle_beta   90.00
_cell.angle_gamma   90.00
#
_symmetry.space_group_name_H-M   'P 1'
#
loop_
_entity.id
_entity.type
_entity.pdbx_description
1 polymer ?
#
loop_
_entity_poly.entity_id
_entity_poly.type
_entity_poly.pdbx_seq_one_letter_code
_entity_poly.pdbx_strand_id
1 'polypeptide(L)'
;EVFIYRAYYDDRTTNGTIRILLISKCIKDANFFTMRIGSTVHSLYHRPVEGDKCPVARAPGCKWNAYAIESKEIGEFPERVTIVVNGTRETQVDVHRIAPIQRGTLQVRFLVCVPPLFWYNNWRLMINFFETWKQHNATYIFYANSVSSKVKRVLEYYQKKNLLQLVNWPRLPKAENGEDPNRSIDRLAHSLAINDCVMRTSGEFVALVDVDEYFHVKNNSTLIDFAEREVRRNTSIGSWIFNHQRL
;
A
#
# COMPACT_ATOMS: atom_id res chain seq x y z
N GLU A 1 -4.28 15.87 14.62
CA GLU A 1 -2.96 15.73 13.97
C GLU A 1 -3.08 14.78 12.81
N VAL A 2 -2.27 15.02 11.78
CA VAL A 2 -2.32 14.30 10.50
C VAL A 2 -0.88 13.98 10.09
N PHE A 3 -0.63 12.74 9.70
CA PHE A 3 0.62 12.25 9.16
C PHE A 3 0.41 11.84 7.71
N ILE A 4 0.76 12.73 6.78
CA ILE A 4 0.71 12.43 5.34
C ILE A 4 1.86 11.49 5.03
N TYR A 5 1.54 10.29 4.56
CA TYR A 5 2.55 9.29 4.20
C TYR A 5 3.03 9.50 2.76
N ARG A 6 2.10 9.62 1.81
CA ARG A 6 2.47 9.80 0.39
C ARG A 6 1.31 10.33 -0.46
N ALA A 7 1.62 11.12 -1.48
CA ALA A 7 0.68 11.56 -2.50
C ALA A 7 1.04 10.99 -3.88
N TYR A 8 0.00 10.69 -4.65
CA TYR A 8 0.06 10.08 -5.96
C TYR A 8 -0.80 10.84 -6.96
N TYR A 9 -0.37 10.86 -8.21
CA TYR A 9 -1.19 11.26 -9.34
C TYR A 9 -1.52 10.02 -10.18
N ASP A 10 -2.81 9.70 -10.26
CA ASP A 10 -3.35 8.53 -10.95
C ASP A 10 -4.15 8.95 -12.18
N ASP A 11 -3.56 8.71 -13.36
CA ASP A 11 -4.10 8.99 -14.69
C ASP A 11 -4.30 7.71 -15.52
N ARG A 12 -4.40 6.55 -14.86
CA ARG A 12 -4.55 5.26 -15.54
C ARG A 12 -5.95 5.05 -16.13
N THR A 13 -6.98 5.69 -15.59
CA THR A 13 -8.38 5.48 -16.00
C THR A 13 -9.18 6.75 -16.26
N THR A 14 -8.70 7.92 -15.85
CA THR A 14 -9.42 9.21 -15.90
C THR A 14 -8.47 10.37 -16.18
N ASN A 15 -9.00 11.60 -16.29
CA ASN A 15 -8.24 12.83 -16.51
C ASN A 15 -7.45 13.29 -15.25
N GLY A 16 -6.69 12.36 -14.65
CA GLY A 16 -5.78 12.60 -13.55
C GLY A 16 -6.45 12.90 -12.20
N THR A 17 -6.22 12.05 -11.20
CA THR A 17 -6.70 12.27 -9.82
C THR A 17 -5.55 12.26 -8.83
N ILE A 18 -5.64 13.06 -7.78
CA ILE A 18 -4.70 13.02 -6.67
C ILE A 18 -5.20 12.05 -5.62
N ARG A 19 -4.36 11.08 -5.27
CA ARG A 19 -4.60 10.09 -4.21
C ARG A 19 -3.58 10.28 -3.10
N ILE A 20 -4.00 10.45 -1.86
CA ILE A 20 -3.12 10.68 -0.71
C ILE A 20 -3.40 9.61 0.34
N LEU A 21 -2.33 8.97 0.80
CA LEU A 21 -2.35 8.00 1.88
C LEU A 21 -1.85 8.68 3.14
N LEU A 22 -2.61 8.57 4.24
CA LEU A 22 -2.25 9.21 5.50
C LEU A 22 -2.75 8.47 6.72
N ILE A 23 -2.24 8.87 7.89
CA ILE A 23 -2.72 8.44 9.20
C ILE A 23 -3.18 9.67 9.98
N SER A 24 -4.36 9.60 10.58
CA SER A 24 -4.94 10.70 11.37
C SER A 24 -5.76 10.17 12.53
N LYS A 25 -5.99 11.01 13.54
CA LYS A 25 -7.12 10.79 14.48
C LYS A 25 -8.44 10.78 13.70
N CYS A 26 -9.48 10.19 14.28
CA CYS A 26 -10.79 10.09 13.63
C CYS A 26 -11.28 11.42 13.05
N ILE A 27 -11.49 11.45 11.74
CA ILE A 27 -12.01 12.60 11.00
C ILE A 27 -13.54 12.47 10.92
N LYS A 28 -14.25 13.55 11.28
CA LYS A 28 -15.72 13.60 11.26
C LYS A 28 -16.29 14.58 10.23
N ASP A 29 -15.50 15.57 9.83
CA ASP A 29 -15.94 16.63 8.91
C ASP A 29 -15.58 16.27 7.48
N ALA A 30 -16.56 16.32 6.57
CA ALA A 30 -16.40 16.09 5.14
C ALA A 30 -15.38 17.06 4.50
N ASN A 31 -15.29 18.31 4.99
CA ASN A 31 -14.42 19.35 4.46
C ASN A 31 -13.06 19.46 5.17
N PHE A 32 -12.68 18.43 5.91
CA PHE A 32 -11.47 18.44 6.73
C PHE A 32 -10.17 18.62 5.91
N PHE A 33 -10.17 18.27 4.62
CA PHE A 33 -9.03 18.43 3.73
C PHE A 33 -9.39 19.20 2.47
N THR A 34 -8.51 20.13 2.09
CA THR A 34 -8.50 20.74 0.75
C THR A 34 -7.09 20.71 0.20
N MET A 35 -6.99 20.78 -1.13
CA MET A 35 -5.74 20.82 -1.87
C MET A 35 -5.66 22.10 -2.68
N ARG A 36 -4.48 22.71 -2.71
CA ARG A 36 -4.20 23.89 -3.53
C ARG A 36 -3.10 23.59 -4.55
N ILE A 37 -3.39 23.92 -5.80
CA ILE A 37 -2.47 23.85 -6.95
C ILE A 37 -2.42 25.25 -7.55
N GLY A 38 -1.31 25.96 -7.37
CA GLY A 38 -1.24 27.39 -7.69
C GLY A 38 -2.29 28.19 -6.91
N SER A 39 -3.19 28.86 -7.63
CA SER A 39 -4.33 29.62 -7.08
C SER A 39 -5.62 28.81 -6.95
N THR A 40 -5.67 27.61 -7.52
CA THR A 40 -6.89 26.80 -7.55
C THR A 40 -7.01 25.94 -6.30
N VAL A 41 -8.21 25.89 -5.71
CA VAL A 41 -8.53 25.08 -4.54
C VAL A 41 -9.45 23.93 -4.95
N HIS A 42 -9.09 22.73 -4.54
CA HIS A 42 -9.83 21.49 -4.79
C HIS A 42 -10.27 20.89 -3.46
N SER A 43 -11.55 20.52 -3.36
CA SER A 43 -12.03 19.69 -2.26
C SER A 43 -11.45 18.29 -2.35
N LEU A 44 -11.14 17.70 -1.20
CA LEU A 44 -10.63 16.35 -1.09
C LEU A 44 -11.63 15.46 -0.33
N TYR A 45 -11.92 14.30 -0.90
CA TYR A 45 -12.78 13.29 -0.29
C TYR A 45 -11.92 12.29 0.46
N HIS A 46 -12.22 12.04 1.73
CA HIS A 46 -11.47 11.11 2.55
C HIS A 46 -12.33 9.89 2.89
N ARG A 47 -11.69 8.72 2.96
CA ARG A 47 -12.30 7.46 3.39
C ARG A 47 -11.36 6.69 4.31
N PRO A 48 -11.85 6.12 5.43
CA PRO A 48 -11.03 5.20 6.22
C PRO A 48 -10.65 3.98 5.38
N VAL A 49 -9.39 3.54 5.46
CA VAL A 49 -8.92 2.36 4.71
C VAL A 49 -9.56 1.08 5.22
N GLU A 50 -9.81 0.98 6.53
CA GLU A 50 -10.48 -0.17 7.15
C GLU A 50 -12.01 -0.16 6.99
N GLY A 51 -12.55 0.83 6.28
CA GLY A 51 -13.99 1.08 6.15
C GLY A 51 -14.60 1.79 7.36
N ASP A 52 -15.93 1.91 7.36
CA ASP A 52 -16.65 2.81 8.28
C ASP A 52 -16.86 2.22 9.68
N LYS A 53 -16.46 0.97 9.91
CA LYS A 53 -16.66 0.28 11.19
C LYS A 53 -15.42 0.41 12.06
N CYS A 54 -15.48 1.35 12.99
CA CYS A 54 -14.46 1.59 14.01
C CYS A 54 -15.16 1.70 15.38
N PRO A 55 -14.71 0.98 16.43
CA PRO A 55 -13.55 0.10 16.45
C PRO A 55 -13.78 -1.27 15.78
N VAL A 56 -12.71 -1.87 15.27
CA VAL A 56 -12.71 -3.27 14.80
C VAL A 56 -12.20 -4.20 15.90
N ALA A 57 -12.63 -5.47 15.90
CA ALA A 57 -12.24 -6.48 16.92
C ALA A 57 -10.71 -6.58 17.12
N ARG A 58 -9.96 -6.32 16.04
CA ARG A 58 -8.51 -6.41 15.98
C ARG A 58 -7.77 -5.11 16.30
N ALA A 59 -8.49 -3.99 16.44
CA ALA A 59 -7.99 -2.66 16.81
C ALA A 59 -9.07 -1.93 17.66
N PRO A 60 -9.30 -2.37 18.91
CA PRO A 60 -10.43 -1.91 19.74
C PRO A 60 -10.36 -0.43 20.12
N GLY A 61 -9.17 0.18 20.10
CA GLY A 61 -8.98 1.59 20.42
C GLY A 61 -9.26 2.53 19.24
N CYS A 62 -8.90 2.11 18.01
CA CYS A 62 -9.17 2.77 16.72
C CYS A 62 -9.06 4.32 16.71
N LYS A 63 -8.21 4.87 17.60
CA LYS A 63 -8.12 6.31 17.85
C LYS A 63 -7.38 7.03 16.75
N TRP A 64 -6.42 6.32 16.15
CA TRP A 64 -5.72 6.66 14.92
C TRP A 64 -6.21 5.72 13.84
N ASN A 65 -6.38 6.23 12.63
CA ASN A 65 -6.84 5.49 11.48
C ASN A 65 -6.03 5.83 10.24
N ALA A 66 -5.92 4.85 9.36
CA ALA A 66 -5.43 5.02 8.00
C ALA A 66 -6.56 5.60 7.13
N TYR A 67 -6.23 6.58 6.31
CA TYR A 67 -7.15 7.19 5.35
C TYR A 67 -6.54 7.20 3.95
N ALA A 68 -7.41 6.95 2.97
CA ALA A 68 -7.17 7.29 1.58
C ALA A 68 -7.98 8.55 1.27
N ILE A 69 -7.33 9.52 0.61
CA ILE A 69 -7.93 10.79 0.24
C ILE A 69 -7.80 10.97 -1.26
N GLU A 70 -8.86 11.46 -1.90
CA GLU A 70 -8.97 11.53 -3.34
C GLU A 70 -9.51 12.90 -3.78
N SER A 71 -8.92 13.49 -4.82
CA SER A 71 -9.47 14.67 -5.49
C SER A 71 -10.46 14.26 -6.59
N LYS A 72 -11.25 15.22 -7.08
CA LYS A 72 -11.81 15.13 -8.43
C LYS A 72 -10.69 15.16 -9.48
N GLU A 73 -11.04 14.93 -10.74
CA GLU A 73 -10.12 15.09 -11.86
C GLU A 73 -9.49 16.49 -11.87
N ILE A 74 -8.18 16.55 -12.07
CA ILE A 74 -7.39 17.79 -12.07
C ILE A 74 -6.69 18.06 -13.42
N GLY A 75 -6.74 17.13 -14.37
CA GLY A 75 -6.19 17.29 -15.71
C GLY A 75 -4.71 17.03 -15.79
N GLU A 76 -3.88 17.97 -15.34
CA GLU A 76 -2.42 17.91 -15.48
C GLU A 76 -1.74 17.39 -14.22
N PHE A 77 -0.57 16.74 -14.39
CA PHE A 77 0.25 16.23 -13.28
C PHE A 77 0.92 17.39 -12.52
N PRO A 78 0.57 17.62 -11.23
CA PRO A 78 1.27 18.58 -10.41
C PRO A 78 2.44 17.88 -9.70
N GLU A 79 3.68 18.35 -9.85
CA GLU A 79 4.82 17.77 -9.12
C GLU A 79 4.71 17.94 -7.60
N ARG A 80 4.02 19.00 -7.17
CA ARG A 80 3.81 19.35 -5.76
C ARG A 80 2.46 19.98 -5.56
N VAL A 81 1.84 19.67 -4.42
CA VAL A 81 0.55 20.25 -4.00
C VAL A 81 0.63 20.77 -2.58
N THR A 82 -0.20 21.74 -2.24
CA THR A 82 -0.36 22.16 -0.84
C THR A 82 -1.62 21.53 -0.26
N ILE A 83 -1.48 20.81 0.85
CA ILE A 83 -2.60 20.20 1.57
C ILE A 83 -2.94 21.09 2.75
N VAL A 84 -4.18 21.57 2.80
CA VAL A 84 -4.72 22.36 3.89
C VAL A 84 -5.62 21.46 4.74
N VAL A 85 -5.28 21.38 6.03
CA VAL A 85 -5.95 20.56 7.04
C VAL A 85 -6.77 21.47 7.94
N ASN A 86 -8.07 21.21 8.01
CA ASN A 86 -9.02 21.94 8.85
C ASN A 86 -8.92 23.47 8.69
N GLY A 87 -8.70 23.93 7.46
CA GLY A 87 -8.63 25.36 7.08
C GLY A 87 -7.48 26.18 7.69
N THR A 88 -6.61 25.60 8.50
CA THR A 88 -5.69 26.36 9.36
C THR A 88 -4.23 25.92 9.23
N ARG A 89 -4.00 24.62 9.07
CA ARG A 89 -2.66 24.06 8.93
C ARG A 89 -2.43 23.70 7.48
N GLU A 90 -1.28 24.06 6.92
CA GLU A 90 -0.92 23.64 5.57
C GLU A 90 0.47 23.01 5.51
N THR A 91 0.66 22.14 4.53
CA THR A 91 1.96 21.55 4.22
C THR A 91 2.06 21.27 2.73
N GLN A 92 3.28 21.38 2.20
CA GLN A 92 3.57 20.98 0.82
C GLN A 92 3.92 19.50 0.76
N VAL A 93 3.42 18.83 -0.27
CA VAL A 93 3.62 17.40 -0.49
C VAL A 93 4.03 17.18 -1.93
N ASP A 94 5.15 16.49 -2.13
CA ASP A 94 5.56 16.03 -3.46
C ASP A 94 4.62 14.92 -3.93
N VAL A 95 4.27 14.96 -5.21
CA VAL A 95 3.32 14.03 -5.82
C VAL A 95 4.06 13.08 -6.75
N HIS A 96 3.80 11.79 -6.60
CA HIS A 96 4.37 10.77 -7.46
C HIS A 96 3.37 10.34 -8.52
N ARG A 97 3.68 10.56 -9.79
CA ARG A 97 2.89 10.01 -10.90
C ARG A 97 2.98 8.49 -10.90
N ILE A 98 1.83 7.82 -10.94
CA ILE A 98 1.76 6.36 -11.06
C ILE A 98 2.19 5.99 -12.48
N ALA A 99 3.05 4.97 -12.59
CA ALA A 99 3.46 4.49 -13.90
C ALA A 99 2.27 3.81 -14.61
N PRO A 100 2.03 4.11 -15.91
CA PRO A 100 1.00 3.41 -16.66
C PRO A 100 1.36 1.93 -16.80
N ILE A 101 0.37 1.06 -16.56
CA ILE A 101 0.53 -0.39 -16.69
C ILE A 101 0.01 -0.82 -18.07
N GLN A 102 0.92 -1.24 -18.95
CA GLN A 102 0.57 -1.80 -20.26
C GLN A 102 0.71 -3.33 -20.23
N ARG A 103 -0.43 -4.05 -20.28
CA ARG A 103 -0.46 -5.52 -20.29
C ARG A 103 0.43 -6.09 -21.40
N GLY A 104 1.13 -7.19 -21.11
CA GLY A 104 2.01 -7.88 -22.05
C GLY A 104 3.35 -7.18 -22.36
N THR A 105 3.57 -5.94 -21.94
CA THR A 105 4.84 -5.21 -22.12
C THR A 105 5.64 -5.07 -20.83
N LEU A 106 5.03 -5.44 -19.69
CA LEU A 106 5.68 -5.34 -18.39
C LEU A 106 6.77 -6.39 -18.24
N GLN A 107 7.96 -5.94 -17.86
CA GLN A 107 9.06 -6.82 -17.46
C GLN A 107 8.70 -7.61 -16.18
N VAL A 108 7.86 -7.03 -15.32
CA VAL A 108 7.36 -7.67 -14.11
C VAL A 108 5.97 -8.24 -14.38
N ARG A 109 5.88 -9.57 -14.48
CA ARG A 109 4.59 -10.25 -14.66
C ARG A 109 3.86 -10.46 -13.34
N PHE A 110 4.58 -10.84 -12.30
CA PHE A 110 4.01 -11.16 -11.00
C PHE A 110 4.74 -10.39 -9.90
N LEU A 111 4.00 -9.59 -9.13
CA LEU A 111 4.51 -8.81 -8.02
C LEU A 111 3.87 -9.26 -6.71
N VAL A 112 4.66 -9.40 -5.67
CA VAL A 112 4.20 -9.78 -4.34
C VAL A 112 4.40 -8.61 -3.39
N CYS A 113 3.31 -8.13 -2.81
CA CYS A 113 3.29 -7.11 -1.78
C CYS A 113 3.21 -7.76 -0.41
N VAL A 114 4.20 -7.47 0.44
CA VAL A 114 4.20 -7.92 1.84
C VAL A 114 4.03 -6.72 2.75
N PRO A 115 3.01 -6.68 3.63
CA PRO A 115 2.76 -5.56 4.53
C PRO A 115 3.91 -5.36 5.54
N PRO A 116 3.88 -4.30 6.37
CA PRO A 116 5.02 -3.92 7.17
C PRO A 116 5.43 -5.03 8.15
N LEU A 117 6.71 -5.38 8.09
CA LEU A 117 7.31 -6.34 9.01
C LEU A 117 7.59 -5.65 10.35
N PHE A 118 6.69 -5.89 11.31
CA PHE A 118 6.83 -5.46 12.70
C PHE A 118 7.47 -6.56 13.55
N TRP A 119 8.58 -6.22 14.21
CA TRP A 119 9.37 -7.12 15.07
C TRP A 119 9.71 -8.49 14.46
N TYR A 120 9.82 -8.56 13.12
CA TYR A 120 9.98 -9.84 12.43
C TYR A 120 11.41 -10.37 12.54
N ASN A 121 11.54 -11.64 12.96
CA ASN A 121 12.84 -12.26 13.23
C ASN A 121 13.08 -13.61 12.53
N ASN A 122 12.08 -14.18 11.86
CA ASN A 122 12.15 -15.52 11.28
C ASN A 122 12.78 -15.51 9.88
N TRP A 123 14.10 -15.33 9.83
CA TRP A 123 14.86 -15.28 8.58
C TRP A 123 14.78 -16.57 7.75
N ARG A 124 14.56 -17.74 8.38
CA ARG A 124 14.45 -19.03 7.68
C ARG A 124 13.14 -19.11 6.89
N LEU A 125 12.04 -18.74 7.53
CA LEU A 125 10.73 -18.68 6.88
C LEU A 125 10.76 -17.67 5.73
N MET A 126 11.44 -16.54 5.90
CA MET A 126 11.60 -15.56 4.82
C MET A 126 12.35 -16.12 3.61
N ILE A 127 13.41 -16.92 3.80
CA ILE A 127 14.08 -17.60 2.67
C ILE A 127 13.10 -18.55 1.98
N ASN A 128 12.37 -19.36 2.74
CA ASN A 128 11.37 -20.27 2.19
C ASN A 128 10.29 -19.51 1.40
N PHE A 129 9.84 -18.36 1.88
CA PHE A 129 8.91 -17.50 1.17
C PHE A 129 9.47 -17.07 -0.20
N PHE A 130 10.67 -16.49 -0.23
CA PHE A 130 11.30 -16.07 -1.49
C PHE A 130 11.50 -17.23 -2.47
N GLU A 131 11.98 -18.39 -2.01
CA GLU A 131 12.20 -19.54 -2.89
C GLU A 131 10.89 -20.19 -3.35
N THR A 132 9.82 -20.11 -2.55
CA THR A 132 8.47 -20.56 -2.97
C THR A 132 7.93 -19.68 -4.08
N TRP A 133 8.05 -18.36 -3.93
CA TRP A 133 7.56 -17.40 -4.92
C TRP A 133 8.42 -17.29 -6.18
N LYS A 134 9.67 -17.75 -6.11
CA LYS A 134 10.57 -17.84 -7.27
C LYS A 134 10.02 -18.73 -8.39
N GLN A 135 9.25 -19.77 -8.08
CA GLN A 135 8.60 -20.61 -9.10
C GLN A 135 7.58 -19.84 -9.96
N HIS A 136 7.15 -18.66 -9.50
CA HIS A 136 6.24 -17.77 -10.19
C HIS A 136 6.95 -16.58 -10.87
N ASN A 137 8.30 -16.58 -10.91
CA ASN A 137 9.10 -15.45 -11.40
C ASN A 137 8.71 -14.11 -10.75
N ALA A 138 8.40 -14.15 -9.45
CA ALA A 138 7.90 -12.99 -8.74
C ALA A 138 9.01 -11.98 -8.41
N THR A 139 8.66 -10.69 -8.48
CA THR A 139 9.38 -9.62 -7.79
C THR A 139 8.58 -9.17 -6.57
N TYR A 140 9.22 -8.43 -5.66
CA TYR A 140 8.68 -8.19 -4.32
C TYR A 140 8.72 -6.72 -3.97
N ILE A 141 7.69 -6.25 -3.25
CA ILE A 141 7.72 -5.00 -2.49
C ILE A 141 7.50 -5.37 -1.03
N PHE A 142 8.51 -5.14 -0.19
CA PHE A 142 8.39 -5.38 1.25
C PHE A 142 8.44 -4.05 1.99
N TYR A 143 7.62 -3.95 3.02
CA TYR A 143 7.65 -2.83 3.96
C TYR A 143 8.41 -3.24 5.21
N ALA A 144 9.48 -2.54 5.55
CA ALA A 144 10.27 -2.81 6.75
C ALA A 144 10.06 -1.74 7.81
N ASN A 145 9.53 -2.15 8.96
CA ASN A 145 9.47 -1.28 10.15
C ASN A 145 10.53 -1.67 11.18
N SER A 146 10.50 -2.92 11.64
CA SER A 146 11.44 -3.43 12.64
C SER A 146 11.73 -4.91 12.40
N VAL A 147 12.95 -5.20 11.94
CA VAL A 147 13.38 -6.57 11.60
C VAL A 147 14.71 -6.92 12.26
N SER A 148 14.94 -8.21 12.52
CA SER A 148 16.22 -8.67 13.05
C SER A 148 17.37 -8.45 12.05
N SER A 149 18.61 -8.40 12.54
CA SER A 149 19.80 -8.27 11.68
C SER A 149 19.94 -9.41 10.65
N LYS A 150 19.51 -10.63 11.02
CA LYS A 150 19.50 -11.78 10.09
C LYS A 150 18.45 -11.61 9.00
N VAL A 151 17.26 -11.15 9.34
CA VAL A 151 16.20 -10.84 8.37
C VAL A 151 16.65 -9.73 7.43
N LYS A 152 17.25 -8.66 7.96
CA LYS A 152 17.79 -7.55 7.16
C LYS A 152 18.79 -8.04 6.11
N ARG A 153 19.70 -8.95 6.46
CA ARG A 153 20.65 -9.55 5.51
C ARG A 153 19.97 -10.35 4.40
N VAL A 154 18.89 -11.07 4.70
CA VAL A 154 18.10 -11.79 3.68
C VAL A 154 17.45 -10.79 2.72
N LEU A 155 16.80 -9.75 3.24
CA LEU A 155 16.20 -8.69 2.40
C LEU A 155 17.24 -8.02 1.50
N GLU A 156 18.39 -7.64 2.06
CA GLU A 156 19.49 -7.03 1.29
C GLU A 156 20.02 -7.96 0.19
N TYR A 157 20.05 -9.28 0.41
CA TYR A 157 20.45 -10.26 -0.60
C TYR A 157 19.50 -10.27 -1.81
N TYR A 158 18.18 -10.32 -1.58
CA TYR A 158 17.20 -10.29 -2.69
C TYR A 158 17.09 -8.91 -3.34
N GLN A 159 17.34 -7.83 -2.60
CA GLN A 159 17.43 -6.48 -3.16
C GLN A 159 18.62 -6.36 -4.14
N LYS A 160 19.80 -6.89 -3.78
CA LYS A 160 20.99 -6.92 -4.67
C LYS A 160 20.78 -7.72 -5.95
N LYS A 161 19.81 -8.63 -5.97
CA LYS A 161 19.41 -9.40 -7.16
C LYS A 161 18.37 -8.68 -8.02
N ASN A 162 18.00 -7.45 -7.69
CA ASN A 162 16.91 -6.69 -8.33
C ASN A 162 15.56 -7.40 -8.26
N LEU A 163 15.36 -8.28 -7.26
CA LEU A 163 14.08 -8.97 -7.06
C LEU A 163 13.19 -8.23 -6.05
N LEU A 164 13.80 -7.49 -5.11
CA LEU A 164 13.09 -6.85 -4.01
C LEU A 164 13.26 -5.33 -4.03
N GLN A 165 12.14 -4.61 -4.00
CA GLN A 165 12.07 -3.23 -3.54
C GLN A 165 11.75 -3.22 -2.04
N LEU A 166 12.70 -2.71 -1.24
CA LEU A 166 12.48 -2.53 0.19
C LEU A 166 12.01 -1.09 0.47
N VAL A 167 10.79 -0.96 1.01
CA VAL A 167 10.21 0.31 1.44
C VAL A 167 10.43 0.47 2.95
N ASN A 168 11.08 1.56 3.34
CA ASN A 168 11.18 1.92 4.75
C ASN A 168 9.81 2.36 5.27
N TRP A 169 9.30 1.67 6.29
CA TRP A 169 8.02 1.98 6.94
C TRP A 169 8.27 2.53 8.36
N PRO A 170 8.52 3.84 8.50
CA PRO A 170 8.98 4.41 9.76
C PRO A 170 7.90 4.38 10.84
N ARG A 171 8.34 4.47 12.09
CA ARG A 171 7.45 4.78 13.21
C ARG A 171 6.99 6.23 13.10
N LEU A 172 5.74 6.49 13.47
CA LEU A 172 5.23 7.85 13.56
C LEU A 172 5.81 8.55 14.80
N PRO A 173 6.06 9.87 14.76
CA PRO A 173 6.43 10.60 15.96
C PRO A 173 5.26 10.61 16.95
N LYS A 174 5.56 10.84 18.24
CA LYS A 174 4.52 11.10 19.23
C LYS A 174 3.77 12.38 18.85
N ALA A 175 2.48 12.37 19.16
CA ALA A 175 1.62 13.52 19.05
C ALA A 175 2.05 14.65 20.02
N GLU A 176 1.64 15.87 19.72
CA GLU A 176 1.87 17.09 20.53
C GLU A 176 1.42 16.90 21.99
N ASN A 177 0.35 16.11 22.21
CA ASN A 177 -0.16 15.78 23.54
C ASN A 177 0.57 14.60 24.23
N GLY A 178 1.70 14.14 23.69
CA GLY A 178 2.50 13.02 24.21
C GLY A 178 1.98 11.63 23.88
N GLU A 179 0.84 11.53 23.19
CA GLU A 179 0.26 10.26 22.74
C GLU A 179 1.14 9.59 21.67
N ASP A 180 1.27 8.27 21.73
CA ASP A 180 2.05 7.50 20.76
C ASP A 180 1.13 6.79 19.75
N PRO A 181 1.03 7.27 18.48
CA PRO A 181 0.21 6.64 17.45
C PRO A 181 0.59 5.18 17.21
N ASN A 182 1.86 4.81 17.40
CA ASN A 182 2.36 3.47 17.12
C ASN A 182 1.69 2.39 18.00
N ARG A 183 1.07 2.77 19.12
CA ARG A 183 0.31 1.83 19.97
C ARG A 183 -1.01 1.35 19.36
N SER A 184 -1.50 2.01 18.32
CA SER A 184 -2.81 1.70 17.72
C SER A 184 -2.75 1.41 16.21
N ILE A 185 -1.68 1.82 15.53
CA ILE A 185 -1.61 1.76 14.06
C ILE A 185 -1.02 0.45 13.52
N ASP A 186 -0.41 -0.43 14.33
CA ASP A 186 0.32 -1.60 13.80
C ASP A 186 -0.50 -2.38 12.77
N ARG A 187 -1.78 -2.67 13.07
CA ARG A 187 -2.67 -3.35 12.10
C ARG A 187 -3.22 -2.43 11.01
N LEU A 188 -3.59 -1.19 11.36
CA LEU A 188 -4.15 -0.22 10.40
C LEU A 188 -3.13 0.20 9.34
N ALA A 189 -1.85 0.12 9.70
CA ALA A 189 -0.71 0.34 8.83
C ALA A 189 -0.51 -0.79 7.81
N HIS A 190 -0.99 -2.02 8.08
CA HIS A 190 -0.91 -3.11 7.09
C HIS A 190 -1.74 -2.76 5.85
N SER A 191 -3.01 -2.40 6.04
CA SER A 191 -3.90 -2.06 4.93
C SER A 191 -3.44 -0.79 4.20
N LEU A 192 -2.91 0.20 4.92
CA LEU A 192 -2.35 1.41 4.30
C LEU A 192 -1.13 1.10 3.42
N ALA A 193 -0.22 0.25 3.89
CA ALA A 193 0.95 -0.19 3.13
C ALA A 193 0.55 -1.03 1.90
N ILE A 194 -0.48 -1.87 2.01
CA ILE A 194 -1.05 -2.59 0.86
C ILE A 194 -1.58 -1.61 -0.19
N ASN A 195 -2.31 -0.57 0.22
CA ASN A 195 -2.78 0.47 -0.70
C ASN A 195 -1.60 1.19 -1.36
N ASP A 196 -0.55 1.51 -0.60
CA ASP A 196 0.68 2.08 -1.15
C ASP A 196 1.34 1.14 -2.18
N CYS A 197 1.36 -0.16 -1.92
CA CYS A 197 1.94 -1.14 -2.82
C CYS A 197 1.21 -1.20 -4.16
N VAL A 198 -0.12 -1.15 -4.13
CA VAL A 198 -0.96 -1.11 -5.34
C VAL A 198 -0.74 0.17 -6.15
N MET A 199 -0.38 1.28 -5.51
CA MET A 199 -0.02 2.52 -6.23
C MET A 199 1.41 2.47 -6.80
N ARG A 200 2.31 1.69 -6.20
CA ARG A 200 3.70 1.51 -6.66
C ARG A 200 3.88 0.42 -7.71
N THR A 201 2.93 -0.50 -7.80
CA THR A 201 3.11 -1.73 -8.57
C THR A 201 3.39 -1.44 -10.04
N SER A 202 4.35 -2.18 -10.57
CA SER A 202 4.61 -2.31 -12.01
C SER A 202 4.25 -3.72 -12.50
N GLY A 203 3.62 -4.54 -11.66
CA GLY A 203 3.27 -5.92 -11.97
C GLY A 203 1.93 -6.02 -12.71
N GLU A 204 1.84 -6.94 -13.67
CA GLU A 204 0.57 -7.26 -14.34
C GLU A 204 -0.42 -7.92 -13.37
N PHE A 205 0.10 -8.82 -12.53
CA PHE A 205 -0.62 -9.45 -11.43
C PHE A 205 0.06 -9.12 -10.12
N VAL A 206 -0.74 -8.86 -9.09
CA VAL A 206 -0.25 -8.52 -7.75
C VAL A 206 -0.87 -9.46 -6.73
N ALA A 207 -0.03 -10.12 -5.94
CA ALA A 207 -0.44 -10.84 -4.74
C ALA A 207 -0.22 -9.97 -3.51
N LEU A 208 -1.22 -9.95 -2.62
CA LEU A 208 -1.16 -9.30 -1.31
C LEU A 208 -1.14 -10.43 -0.28
N VAL A 209 0.01 -10.67 0.37
CA VAL A 209 0.21 -11.82 1.28
C VAL A 209 1.15 -11.49 2.42
N ASP A 210 0.96 -12.17 3.55
CA ASP A 210 1.95 -12.19 4.64
C ASP A 210 3.09 -13.20 4.34
N VAL A 211 4.23 -13.08 5.04
CA VAL A 211 5.42 -13.92 4.79
C VAL A 211 5.20 -15.39 5.14
N ASP A 212 4.25 -15.68 6.01
CA ASP A 212 3.86 -17.04 6.41
C ASP A 212 2.72 -17.61 5.55
N GLU A 213 2.29 -16.90 4.50
CA GLU A 213 1.25 -17.32 3.57
C GLU A 213 1.79 -17.65 2.18
N TYR A 214 1.15 -18.61 1.52
CA TYR A 214 1.40 -18.94 0.12
C TYR A 214 0.12 -19.43 -0.54
N PHE A 215 0.04 -19.28 -1.86
CA PHE A 215 -1.09 -19.81 -2.62
C PHE A 215 -0.79 -21.23 -3.07
N HIS A 216 -1.76 -22.11 -2.86
CA HIS A 216 -1.80 -23.42 -3.48
C HIS A 216 -2.86 -23.43 -4.57
N VAL A 217 -2.44 -23.62 -5.82
CA VAL A 217 -3.35 -23.83 -6.94
C VAL A 217 -3.41 -25.33 -7.25
N LYS A 218 -4.62 -25.87 -7.35
CA LYS A 218 -4.83 -27.29 -7.68
C LYS A 218 -4.30 -27.61 -9.10
N ASN A 219 -4.11 -28.90 -9.36
CA ASN A 219 -3.81 -29.46 -10.69
C ASN A 219 -2.46 -29.08 -11.29
N ASN A 220 -1.40 -28.97 -10.47
CA ASN A 220 -0.02 -28.67 -10.92
C ASN A 220 0.09 -27.42 -11.81
N SER A 221 -0.75 -26.41 -11.58
CA SER A 221 -0.67 -25.12 -12.28
C SER A 221 -0.07 -24.06 -11.37
N THR A 222 0.52 -23.02 -11.97
CA THR A 222 1.01 -21.88 -11.19
C THR A 222 -0.10 -20.85 -10.96
N LEU A 223 0.10 -19.94 -10.00
CA LEU A 223 -0.83 -18.84 -9.75
C LEU A 223 -0.97 -17.90 -10.96
N ILE A 224 0.13 -17.70 -11.71
CA ILE A 224 0.10 -16.91 -12.94
C ILE A 224 -0.72 -17.60 -14.03
N ASP A 225 -0.60 -18.92 -14.20
CA ASP A 225 -1.41 -19.68 -15.18
C ASP A 225 -2.91 -19.60 -14.86
N PHE A 226 -3.24 -19.65 -13.56
CA PHE A 226 -4.60 -19.44 -13.09
C PHE A 226 -5.10 -18.04 -13.46
N ALA A 227 -4.36 -17.00 -13.08
CA ALA A 227 -4.78 -15.62 -13.27
C ALA A 227 -4.95 -15.27 -14.75
N GLU A 228 -4.02 -15.70 -15.62
CA GLU A 228 -4.13 -15.51 -17.06
C GLU A 228 -5.35 -16.20 -17.66
N ARG A 229 -5.62 -17.44 -17.25
CA ARG A 229 -6.77 -18.20 -17.76
C ARG A 229 -8.07 -17.52 -17.39
N GLU A 230 -8.18 -17.02 -16.17
CA GLU A 230 -9.39 -16.31 -15.72
C GLU A 230 -9.57 -14.96 -16.44
N VAL A 231 -8.50 -14.18 -16.63
CA VAL A 231 -8.58 -12.92 -17.40
C VAL A 231 -8.90 -13.16 -18.87
N ARG A 232 -8.39 -14.24 -19.48
CA ARG A 232 -8.75 -14.64 -20.86
C ARG A 232 -10.25 -14.96 -20.98
N ARG A 233 -10.86 -15.51 -19.92
CA ARG A 233 -12.30 -15.80 -19.89
C ARG A 233 -13.14 -14.56 -19.66
N ASN A 234 -12.67 -13.65 -18.80
CA ASN A 234 -13.36 -12.41 -18.52
C ASN A 234 -12.36 -11.28 -18.22
N THR A 235 -12.29 -10.32 -19.15
CA THR A 235 -11.38 -9.18 -19.05
C THR A 235 -11.79 -8.14 -18.01
N SER A 236 -13.02 -8.21 -17.47
CA SER A 236 -13.52 -7.30 -16.42
C SER A 236 -13.11 -7.69 -15.00
N ILE A 237 -12.44 -8.84 -14.82
CA ILE A 237 -11.96 -9.26 -13.51
C ILE A 237 -10.85 -8.31 -13.03
N GLY A 238 -11.10 -7.64 -11.90
CA GLY A 238 -10.13 -6.76 -11.25
C GLY A 238 -9.38 -7.38 -10.06
N SER A 239 -9.93 -8.43 -9.45
CA SER A 239 -9.32 -9.09 -8.28
C SER A 239 -9.92 -10.46 -8.01
N TRP A 240 -9.16 -11.32 -7.31
CA TRP A 240 -9.64 -12.57 -6.73
C TRP A 240 -9.41 -12.58 -5.22
N ILE A 241 -10.31 -13.25 -4.49
CA ILE A 241 -10.17 -13.51 -3.06
C ILE A 241 -10.05 -15.01 -2.89
N PHE A 242 -9.05 -15.43 -2.11
CA PHE A 242 -8.79 -16.84 -1.82
C PHE A 242 -9.18 -17.14 -0.38
N ASN A 243 -9.72 -18.33 -0.15
CA ASN A 243 -10.04 -18.79 1.20
C ASN A 243 -8.75 -19.24 1.90
N HIS A 244 -8.52 -18.72 3.11
CA HIS A 244 -7.40 -19.12 3.94
C HIS A 244 -7.68 -20.52 4.53
N GLN A 245 -6.77 -21.47 4.28
CA GLN A 245 -6.83 -22.81 4.85
C GLN A 245 -5.58 -23.06 5.67
N ARG A 246 -5.76 -23.39 6.95
CA ARG A 246 -4.66 -23.86 7.80
C ARG A 246 -4.31 -25.29 7.40
N LEU A 247 -3.03 -25.53 7.14
CA LEU A 247 -2.47 -26.86 6.94
C LEU A 247 -2.08 -27.48 8.28
#